data_AF-A0A1D1W2T0-F1
#
_entry.id   AF-A0A1D1W2T0-F1
#
_cell.length_a   1.000
_cell.length_b   1.000
_cell.length_c   1.000
_cell.angle_alpha   90.00
_cell.angle_beta   90.00
_cell.angle_gamma   90.00
#
_symmetry.space_group_name_H-M   'P 1'
#
loop_
_entity.id
_entity.type
_entity.pdbx_description
1 polymer ?
#
loop_
_entity_poly.entity_id
_entity_poly.type
_entity_poly.pdbx_seq_one_letter_code
_entity_poly.pdbx_strand_id
1 'polypeptide(L)'
;MTALKDLHGEQGVAAQLNDVRVKYLNPETGIVFLRARRGPHLMVKDAIESLLRVGNIPAAVKIIHISGTMRSSQKRLLEHHRRHLLKSLGSARTEQARNKVRLAMQGLLSPSGSNELSMDVEQK
;
A
#
# COMPACT_ATOMS: atom_id res chain seq x y z
N MET A 1 6.18 1.07 16.56
CA MET A 1 7.61 1.32 16.28
C MET A 1 8.52 0.18 16.74
N THR A 2 7.97 -0.95 17.22
CA THR A 2 8.74 -2.09 17.75
C THR A 2 9.66 -2.71 16.70
N ALA A 3 9.15 -3.06 15.51
CA ALA A 3 9.97 -3.67 14.46
C ALA A 3 11.19 -2.83 14.03
N LEU A 4 11.09 -1.50 14.03
CA LEU A 4 12.21 -0.62 13.70
C LEU A 4 13.27 -0.62 14.80
N LYS A 5 12.83 -0.67 16.07
CA LYS A 5 13.70 -0.79 17.23
C LYS A 5 14.40 -2.14 17.28
N ASP A 6 13.68 -3.21 16.95
CA ASP A 6 14.22 -4.57 16.96
C ASP A 6 15.32 -4.74 15.91
N LEU A 7 15.18 -4.10 14.74
CA LEU A 7 16.13 -4.24 13.63
C LEU A 7 17.28 -3.22 13.67
N HIS A 8 17.03 -1.98 14.10
CA HIS A 8 17.99 -0.86 14.01
C HIS A 8 18.27 -0.16 15.36
N GLY A 9 17.73 -0.68 16.46
CA GLY A 9 17.91 -0.11 17.79
C GLY A 9 17.28 1.28 17.96
N GLU A 10 17.66 1.95 19.05
CA GLU A 10 17.18 3.29 19.39
C GLU A 10 17.59 4.35 18.35
N GLN A 11 18.75 4.17 17.70
CA GLN A 11 19.21 5.09 16.66
C GLN A 11 18.26 5.08 15.46
N GLY A 12 17.81 3.90 15.02
CA GLY A 12 16.85 3.78 13.92
C GLY A 12 15.52 4.45 14.25
N VAL A 13 15.05 4.28 15.49
CA VAL A 13 13.83 4.94 15.98
C VAL A 13 14.00 6.46 16.00
N ALA A 14 15.12 6.97 16.54
CA ALA A 14 15.40 8.40 16.60
C ALA A 14 15.49 9.04 15.20
N ALA A 15 16.09 8.35 14.24
CA ALA A 15 16.24 8.84 12.87
C ALA A 15 14.92 9.06 12.12
N GLN A 16 13.84 8.38 12.55
CA GLN A 16 12.51 8.44 11.94
C GLN A 16 11.43 8.92 12.92
N LEU A 17 11.85 9.40 14.08
CA LEU A 17 10.96 9.90 15.11
C LEU A 17 10.15 11.07 14.53
N ASN A 18 8.83 10.99 14.62
CA ASN A 18 7.84 11.94 14.09
C ASN A 18 7.61 11.96 12.56
N ASP A 19 8.47 11.32 11.77
CA ASP A 19 8.39 11.35 10.30
C ASP A 19 7.63 10.16 9.70
N VAL A 20 7.61 9.01 10.39
CA VAL A 20 6.83 7.85 9.97
C VAL A 20 5.36 8.04 10.33
N ARG A 21 4.52 8.24 9.32
CA ARG A 21 3.07 8.44 9.51
C ARG A 21 2.27 7.73 8.43
N VAL A 22 1.13 7.16 8.83
CA VAL A 22 0.13 6.62 7.90
C VAL A 22 -0.60 7.80 7.26
N LYS A 23 -0.67 7.81 5.93
CA LYS A 23 -1.42 8.81 5.15
C LYS A 23 -2.75 8.29 4.66
N TYR A 24 -2.85 6.99 4.42
CA TYR A 24 -4.07 6.34 3.98
C TYR A 24 -3.98 4.86 4.35
N LEU A 25 -5.09 4.31 4.82
CA LEU A 25 -5.29 2.90 5.09
C LEU A 25 -6.66 2.52 4.54
N ASN A 26 -6.70 1.53 3.66
CA ASN A 26 -7.94 0.90 3.28
C ASN A 26 -8.01 -0.50 3.92
N PRO A 27 -8.87 -0.71 4.93
CA PRO A 27 -8.98 -2.00 5.61
C PRO A 27 -9.56 -3.10 4.72
N GLU A 28 -10.37 -2.76 3.71
CA GLU A 28 -10.98 -3.75 2.81
C GLU A 28 -9.97 -4.31 1.81
N THR A 29 -9.09 -3.46 1.27
CA THR A 29 -8.07 -3.88 0.29
C THR A 29 -6.71 -4.19 0.92
N GLY A 30 -6.49 -3.81 2.18
CA GLY A 30 -5.21 -3.96 2.87
C GLY A 30 -4.10 -3.04 2.35
N ILE A 31 -4.46 -1.98 1.60
CA ILE A 31 -3.50 -1.03 1.02
C ILE A 31 -3.20 0.08 2.01
N VAL A 32 -1.91 0.37 2.20
CA VAL A 32 -1.43 1.44 3.10
C VAL A 32 -0.47 2.37 2.36
N PHE A 33 -0.68 3.67 2.52
CA PHE A 33 0.33 4.68 2.18
C PHE A 33 1.03 5.15 3.44
N LEU A 34 2.34 4.89 3.49
CA LEU A 34 3.22 5.32 4.57
C LEU A 34 4.11 6.45 4.08
N ARG A 35 4.19 7.52 4.86
CA ARG A 35 5.21 8.56 4.72
C ARG A 35 6.39 8.21 5.61
N ALA A 36 7.60 8.41 5.11
CA ALA A 36 8.85 8.33 5.86
C ALA A 36 9.82 9.42 5.37
N ARG A 37 10.81 9.78 6.18
CA ARG A 37 11.83 10.77 5.79
C ARG A 37 12.75 10.21 4.70
N ARG A 38 13.07 11.03 3.70
CA ARG A 38 14.10 10.71 2.69
C ARG A 38 15.46 10.52 3.38
N GLY A 39 16.19 9.48 3.00
CA GLY A 39 17.42 9.05 3.68
C GLY A 39 17.17 7.76 4.48
N PRO A 40 16.72 7.81 5.74
CA PRO A 40 16.49 6.61 6.55
C PRO A 40 15.23 5.81 6.15
N HIS A 41 14.56 6.15 5.05
CA HIS A 41 13.42 5.40 4.51
C HIS A 41 13.73 3.92 4.20
N LEU A 42 14.99 3.57 3.94
CA LEU A 42 15.41 2.18 3.74
C LEU A 42 15.28 1.36 5.02
N MET A 43 15.62 1.95 6.17
CA MET A 43 15.45 1.31 7.49
C MET A 43 13.97 1.02 7.77
N VAL A 44 13.09 1.94 7.37
CA VAL A 44 11.64 1.74 7.48
C VAL A 44 11.17 0.63 6.54
N LYS A 45 11.70 0.57 5.32
CA LYS A 45 11.40 -0.51 4.37
C LYS A 45 11.78 -1.86 4.96
N ASP A 46 13.00 -2.00 5.48
CA ASP A 46 13.50 -3.28 5.97
C ASP A 46 12.72 -3.73 7.22
N ALA A 47 12.38 -2.79 8.11
CA ALA A 47 11.49 -3.04 9.24
C ALA A 47 10.07 -3.48 8.83
N ILE A 48 9.52 -2.92 7.74
CA ILE A 48 8.21 -3.32 7.20
C ILE A 48 8.28 -4.74 6.61
N GLU A 49 9.33 -5.05 5.85
CA GLU A 49 9.50 -6.38 5.24
C GLU A 49 9.74 -7.47 6.29
N SER A 50 10.36 -7.12 7.42
CA SER A 50 10.53 -8.03 8.56
C SER A 50 9.24 -8.27 9.36
N LEU A 51 8.17 -7.49 9.11
CA LEU A 51 6.94 -7.59 9.89
C LEU A 51 6.12 -8.82 9.46
N LEU A 52 6.01 -9.78 10.38
CA LEU A 52 5.20 -11.01 10.21
C LEU A 52 3.83 -10.94 10.89
N ARG A 53 3.63 -9.93 11.76
CA ARG A 53 2.38 -9.74 12.52
C ARG A 53 2.04 -8.26 12.59
N VAL A 54 0.78 -7.94 12.29
CA VAL A 54 0.21 -6.61 12.48
C VAL A 54 -0.77 -6.70 13.65
N GLY A 55 -0.35 -6.23 14.82
CA GLY A 55 -1.08 -6.45 16.07
C GLY A 55 -1.21 -7.95 16.35
N ASN A 56 -2.44 -8.43 16.51
CA ASN A 56 -2.71 -9.85 16.78
C ASN A 56 -2.79 -10.71 15.52
N ILE A 57 -2.87 -10.10 14.33
CA ILE A 57 -3.11 -10.82 13.08
C ILE A 57 -1.76 -11.17 12.42
N PRO A 58 -1.51 -12.46 12.09
CA PRO A 58 -0.35 -12.82 11.27
C PRO A 58 -0.56 -12.28 9.85
N ALA A 59 0.30 -11.35 9.43
CA ALA A 59 0.20 -10.68 8.15
C ALA A 59 1.60 -10.28 7.68
N ALA A 60 1.93 -10.66 6.45
CA ALA A 60 3.15 -10.23 5.78
C ALA A 60 2.87 -8.96 4.98
N VAL A 61 3.62 -7.89 5.24
CA VAL A 61 3.45 -6.63 4.53
C VAL A 61 4.45 -6.56 3.37
N LYS A 62 3.93 -6.33 2.16
CA LYS A 62 4.76 -6.17 0.96
C LYS A 62 4.71 -4.74 0.44
N ILE A 63 5.89 -4.19 0.17
CA ILE A 63 6.00 -2.86 -0.43
C ILE A 63 5.79 -2.96 -1.95
N ILE A 64 4.81 -2.21 -2.45
CA ILE A 64 4.50 -2.15 -3.89
C ILE A 64 5.40 -1.13 -4.60
N HIS A 65 5.58 0.04 -3.99
CA HIS A 65 6.37 1.12 -4.56
C HIS A 65 6.81 2.12 -3.49
N ILE A 66 8.00 2.69 -3.67
CA ILE A 66 8.53 3.80 -2.88
C ILE A 66 8.72 4.98 -3.84
N SER A 67 8.15 6.13 -3.51
CA SER A 67 8.28 7.33 -4.33
C SER A 67 8.26 8.60 -3.47
N GLY A 68 8.66 9.72 -4.07
CA GLY A 68 8.64 11.03 -3.40
C GLY A 68 7.28 11.73 -3.43
N THR A 69 6.32 11.28 -4.24
CA THR A 69 5.03 11.97 -4.41
C THR A 69 3.87 10.98 -4.39
N MET A 70 2.76 11.35 -3.73
CA MET A 70 1.58 10.48 -3.65
C MET A 70 1.02 10.12 -5.04
N ARG A 71 1.03 11.08 -5.98
CA ARG A 71 0.55 10.86 -7.36
C ARG A 71 1.32 9.75 -8.08
N SER A 72 2.64 9.68 -7.92
CA SER A 72 3.46 8.61 -8.50
C SER A 72 3.13 7.25 -7.87
N SER A 73 3.00 7.21 -6.54
CA SER A 73 2.61 6.01 -5.82
C SER A 73 1.21 5.50 -6.21
N GLN A 74 0.24 6.40 -6.40
CA GLN A 74 -1.10 6.05 -6.87
C GLN A 74 -1.09 5.48 -8.29
N LYS A 75 -0.34 6.09 -9.21
CA LYS A 75 -0.19 5.56 -10.58
C LYS A 75 0.33 4.13 -10.57
N ARG A 76 1.38 3.86 -9.77
CA ARG A 76 1.96 2.51 -9.68
C ARG A 76 1.06 1.52 -8.93
N LEU A 77 0.28 1.98 -7.96
CA LEU A 77 -0.74 1.17 -7.31
C LEU A 77 -1.82 0.74 -8.31
N LEU A 78 -2.27 1.64 -9.17
CA LEU A 78 -3.26 1.34 -10.21
C LEU A 78 -2.71 0.31 -11.22
N GLU A 79 -1.46 0.48 -11.67
CA GLU A 79 -0.76 -0.50 -12.52
C GLU A 79 -0.57 -1.86 -11.83
N HIS A 80 -0.33 -1.87 -10.51
CA HIS A 80 -0.24 -3.10 -9.73
C HIS A 80 -1.61 -3.80 -9.67
N HIS A 81 -2.67 -3.06 -9.38
CA HIS A 81 -4.02 -3.61 -9.30
C HIS A 81 -4.48 -4.17 -10.64
N ARG A 82 -4.25 -3.45 -11.75
CA ARG A 82 -4.52 -3.94 -13.11
C ARG A 82 -3.81 -5.27 -13.40
N ARG A 83 -2.51 -5.36 -13.09
CA ARG A 83 -1.75 -6.62 -13.27
C ARG A 83 -2.28 -7.74 -12.38
N HIS A 84 -2.71 -7.44 -11.16
CA HIS A 84 -3.30 -8.42 -10.27
C HIS A 84 -4.63 -8.96 -10.82
N LEU A 85 -5.52 -8.08 -11.26
CA LEU A 85 -6.80 -8.46 -11.89
C LEU A 85 -6.59 -9.31 -13.15
N LEU A 86 -5.64 -8.93 -14.02
CA LEU A 86 -5.32 -9.70 -15.23
C LEU A 86 -4.84 -11.11 -14.90
N LYS A 87 -4.01 -11.26 -13.86
CA LYS A 87 -3.56 -12.59 -13.40
C LYS A 87 -4.73 -13.41 -12.85
N SER A 88 -5.60 -12.79 -12.05
CA SER A 88 -6.79 -13.44 -11.48
C SER A 88 -7.79 -13.85 -12.57
N LEU A 89 -7.91 -13.09 -13.66
CA LEU A 89 -8.74 -13.46 -14.81
C LEU A 89 -8.21 -14.73 -15.51
N GLY A 90 -6.89 -14.83 -15.66
CA GLY A 90 -6.24 -16.01 -16.24
C GLY A 90 -6.39 -17.28 -15.41
N SER A 91 -6.46 -17.17 -14.08
CA SER A 91 -6.59 -18.31 -13.16
C SER A 91 -8.04 -18.63 -12.74
N ALA A 92 -9.01 -17.77 -13.06
CA ALA A 92 -10.40 -17.96 -12.68
C ALA A 92 -11.05 -19.17 -13.39
N ARG A 93 -11.47 -20.16 -12.59
CA ARG A 93 -12.19 -21.37 -13.06
C ARG A 93 -13.70 -21.17 -13.22
N THR A 94 -14.29 -20.20 -12.54
CA THR A 94 -15.75 -19.96 -12.54
C THR A 94 -16.14 -18.74 -13.36
N GLU A 95 -17.26 -18.85 -14.08
CA GLU A 95 -17.77 -17.77 -14.93
C GLU A 95 -18.22 -16.55 -14.12
N GLN A 96 -18.73 -16.78 -12.91
CA GLN A 96 -19.10 -15.71 -11.96
C GLN A 96 -17.88 -14.89 -11.51
N ALA A 97 -16.74 -15.53 -11.22
CA ALA A 97 -15.51 -14.82 -10.85
C ALA A 97 -14.97 -14.01 -12.03
N ARG A 98 -15.05 -14.56 -13.25
CA ARG A 98 -14.69 -13.84 -14.48
C ARG A 98 -15.55 -12.61 -14.69
N ASN A 99 -16.88 -12.71 -14.52
CA ASN A 99 -17.77 -11.58 -14.70
C ASN A 99 -17.51 -10.44 -13.70
N LYS A 100 -17.22 -10.76 -12.43
CA LYS A 100 -16.84 -9.74 -11.43
C LYS A 100 -15.53 -9.03 -11.81
N VAL A 101 -14.51 -9.77 -12.23
CA VAL A 101 -13.23 -9.18 -12.67
C VAL A 101 -13.42 -8.34 -13.93
N ARG A 102 -14.27 -8.78 -14.85
CA ARG A 102 -14.58 -8.07 -16.10
C ARG A 102 -15.30 -6.74 -15.83
N LEU A 103 -16.24 -6.72 -14.89
CA LEU A 103 -16.91 -5.51 -14.42
C LEU A 103 -15.92 -4.53 -13.76
N ALA A 104 -15.05 -5.03 -12.88
CA ALA A 104 -14.01 -4.22 -12.25
C ALA A 104 -13.03 -3.63 -13.29
N MET A 105 -12.68 -4.40 -14.34
CA MET A 105 -11.84 -3.91 -15.44
C MET A 105 -12.52 -2.81 -16.26
N GLN A 106 -13.83 -2.89 -16.50
CA GLN A 106 -14.58 -1.86 -17.24
C GLN A 106 -14.49 -0.49 -16.54
N GLY A 107 -14.63 -0.45 -15.22
CA GLY A 107 -14.47 0.78 -14.43
C GLY A 107 -13.05 1.37 -14.45
N LEU A 108 -12.03 0.55 -14.75
CA LEU A 108 -10.63 1.00 -14.87
C LEU A 108 -10.25 1.46 -16.29
N LEU A 109 -11.09 1.17 -17.29
CA LEU A 109 -10.90 1.48 -18.71
C LEU A 109 -11.67 2.74 -19.14
N SER A 110 -12.61 3.24 -18.33
CA SER A 110 -13.20 4.56 -18.55
C SER A 110 -12.13 5.65 -18.43
N PRO A 111 -11.94 6.53 -19.43
CA PRO A 111 -10.91 7.57 -19.40
C PRO A 111 -11.12 8.69 -18.35
N SER A 112 -12.19 8.64 -17.56
CA SER A 112 -12.48 9.63 -16.52
C SER A 112 -12.06 9.11 -15.16
N GLY A 113 -10.88 9.52 -14.71
CA GLY A 113 -10.37 9.20 -13.38
C GLY A 113 -9.15 10.03 -13.00
N SER A 114 -9.06 11.25 -13.53
CA SER A 114 -8.08 12.26 -13.11
C SER A 114 -8.68 13.18 -12.04
N ASN A 115 -9.55 12.68 -11.16
CA ASN A 115 -10.05 13.43 -10.00
C ASN A 115 -10.99 12.50 -9.22
N GLU A 116 -10.54 11.93 -8.11
CA GLU A 116 -11.36 11.46 -6.96
C GLU A 116 -10.45 10.75 -5.92
N LEU A 117 -9.37 11.44 -5.53
CA LEU A 117 -8.67 11.17 -4.27
C LEU A 117 -8.59 12.48 -3.47
N SER A 118 -9.78 13.05 -3.28
CA SER A 118 -10.20 13.98 -2.24
C SER A 118 -11.61 13.50 -1.90
N MET A 119 -12.04 13.16 -0.70
CA MET A 119 -11.56 13.29 0.67
C MET A 119 -11.74 11.89 1.31
N ASP A 120 -10.96 11.47 2.31
CA ASP A 120 -11.28 11.72 3.71
C ASP A 120 -10.02 12.06 4.50
N VAL A 121 -9.78 13.36 4.65
CA VAL A 121 -9.14 13.88 5.86
C VAL A 121 -10.29 14.45 6.69
N GLU A 122 -11.07 13.57 7.29
CA GLU A 122 -11.94 13.98 8.37
C GLU A 122 -11.07 14.11 9.63
N GLN A 123 -11.09 15.34 10.14
CA GLN A 123 -10.33 15.82 11.27
C GLN A 123 -10.84 15.18 12.56
N LYS A 124 -9.93 14.70 13.40
CA LYS A 124 -9.91 15.07 14.83
C LYS A 124 -8.53 14.85 15.44
#